data_AF-A5N3X9-F1
#
_entry.id   AF-A5N3X9-F1
#
_cell.length_a   1.000
_cell.length_b   1.000
_cell.length_c   1.000
_cell.angle_alpha   90.00
_cell.angle_beta   90.00
_cell.angle_gamma   90.00
#
_symmetry.space_group_name_H-M   'P 1'
#
loop_
_entity.id
_entity.type
_entity.pdbx_description
1 polymer ?
#
loop_
_entity_poly.entity_id
_entity_poly.type
_entity_poly.pdbx_seq_one_letter_code
_entity_poly.pdbx_strand_id
1 'polypeptide(L)'
;MKNKILSIIAFITIFVPITILFVWKPSDPNATGIVIGYFIFIALSFIYSLFLFAKKHLRDIYTKIALGLNAVYLVGILAFVVIPRLI
;
A
#
# COMPACT_ATOMS: atom_id res chain seq x y z
N MET A 1 1.22 13.08 -21.81
CA MET A 1 1.01 11.63 -21.58
C MET A 1 1.79 11.09 -20.39
N LYS A 2 3.05 11.49 -20.16
CA LYS A 2 3.92 10.98 -19.07
C LYS A 2 3.29 11.05 -17.66
N ASN A 3 2.62 12.15 -17.32
CA ASN A 3 1.99 12.33 -16.01
C ASN A 3 0.82 11.35 -15.78
N LYS A 4 0.08 11.00 -16.83
CA LYS A 4 -1.04 10.04 -16.75
C LYS A 4 -0.53 8.62 -16.50
N ILE A 5 0.62 8.26 -17.08
CA ILE A 5 1.26 6.97 -16.88
C ILE A 5 1.70 6.80 -15.42
N LEU A 6 2.29 7.83 -14.80
CA LEU A 6 2.70 7.78 -13.39
C LEU A 6 1.52 7.54 -12.45
N SER A 7 0.39 8.24 -12.67
CA SER A 7 -0.82 8.05 -11.87
C SER A 7 -1.43 6.65 -12.06
N ILE A 8 -1.39 6.11 -13.28
CA ILE A 8 -1.83 4.74 -13.57
C ILE A 8 -0.94 3.72 -12.85
N ILE A 9 0.39 3.92 -12.86
CA ILE A 9 1.32 3.04 -12.12
C ILE A 9 0.97 3.04 -10.63
N ALA A 10 0.75 4.20 -10.02
CA ALA A 10 0.33 4.31 -8.62
C ALA A 10 -1.02 3.60 -8.35
N PHE A 11 -1.92 3.60 -9.33
CA PHE A 11 -3.20 2.91 -9.22
C PHE A 11 -3.11 1.40 -9.47
N ILE A 12 -2.08 0.90 -10.15
CA ILE A 12 -1.92 -0.55 -10.30
C ILE A 12 -1.32 -1.16 -9.03
N THR A 13 -0.47 -0.41 -8.31
CA THR A 13 0.20 -0.94 -7.11
C THR A 13 -0.76 -1.25 -5.96
N ILE A 14 -1.95 -0.64 -5.90
CA ILE A 14 -2.97 -0.97 -4.88
C ILE A 14 -3.53 -2.40 -4.99
N PHE A 15 -3.38 -3.08 -6.13
CA PHE A 15 -3.85 -4.47 -6.29
C PHE A 15 -2.89 -5.48 -5.68
N VAL A 16 -1.61 -5.14 -5.52
CA VAL A 16 -0.64 -6.05 -4.88
C VAL A 16 -1.04 -6.32 -3.43
N PRO A 17 -1.28 -5.33 -2.55
CA PRO A 17 -1.75 -5.59 -1.19
C PRO A 17 -2.99 -6.49 -1.09
N ILE A 18 -3.90 -6.44 -2.06
CA ILE A 18 -5.11 -7.28 -2.08
C ILE A 18 -4.75 -8.77 -2.21
N THR A 19 -3.64 -9.10 -2.87
CA THR A 19 -3.24 -10.50 -3.04
C THR A 19 -2.85 -11.20 -1.73
N ILE A 20 -2.62 -10.44 -0.65
CA ILE A 20 -2.37 -11.02 0.68
C ILE A 20 -3.52 -11.91 1.15
N LEU A 21 -4.77 -11.60 0.76
CA LEU A 21 -5.97 -12.36 1.14
C LEU A 21 -5.95 -13.79 0.61
N PHE A 22 -5.17 -14.07 -0.44
CA PHE A 22 -5.07 -15.40 -1.06
C PHE A 22 -3.81 -16.16 -0.64
N VAL A 23 -2.74 -15.44 -0.30
CA VAL A 23 -1.41 -16.02 -0.04
C VAL A 23 -1.17 -16.19 1.47
N TRP A 24 -1.73 -15.32 2.30
CA TRP A 24 -1.49 -15.37 3.74
C TRP A 24 -2.39 -16.40 4.42
N LYS A 25 -1.76 -17.32 5.16
CA LYS A 25 -2.44 -18.30 6.02
C LYS A 25 -1.84 -18.24 7.42
N PRO A 26 -2.65 -18.16 8.49
CA PRO A 26 -2.13 -18.08 9.87
C PRO A 26 -1.24 -19.26 10.27
N SER A 27 -1.48 -20.43 9.69
CA SER A 27 -0.74 -21.67 9.97
C SER A 27 0.57 -21.80 9.20
N ASP A 28 0.89 -20.86 8.30
CA ASP A 28 2.12 -20.88 7.52
C ASP A 28 3.31 -20.42 8.39
N PRO A 29 4.42 -21.18 8.46
CA PRO A 29 5.63 -20.73 9.17
C PRO A 29 6.15 -19.36 8.71
N ASN A 30 5.89 -19.00 7.46
CA ASN A 30 6.30 -17.74 6.84
C ASN A 30 5.21 -16.63 6.90
N ALA A 31 4.09 -16.87 7.58
CA ALA A 31 2.96 -15.93 7.66
C ALA A 31 3.39 -14.50 8.05
N THR A 32 4.29 -14.36 9.02
CA THR A 32 4.82 -13.06 9.46
C THR A 32 5.70 -12.41 8.40
N GLY A 33 6.57 -13.18 7.74
CA GLY A 33 7.43 -12.67 6.67
C GLY A 33 6.62 -12.15 5.48
N ILE A 34 5.54 -12.86 5.12
CA ILE A 34 4.59 -12.44 4.08
C ILE A 34 3.99 -11.08 4.42
N VAL A 35 3.45 -10.92 5.64
CA VAL A 35 2.83 -9.65 6.08
C VAL A 35 3.83 -8.49 6.06
N ILE A 36 5.07 -8.73 6.50
CA ILE A 36 6.14 -7.71 6.47
C ILE A 36 6.47 -7.30 5.03
N GLY A 37 6.58 -8.26 4.10
CA GLY A 37 6.81 -7.98 2.69
C GLY A 37 5.73 -7.09 2.09
N TYR A 38 4.46 -7.40 2.35
CA TYR A 38 3.34 -6.56 1.92
C TYR A 38 3.35 -5.19 2.59
N PHE A 39 3.67 -5.09 3.88
CA PHE A 39 3.78 -3.82 4.58
C PHE A 39 4.81 -2.88 3.93
N ILE A 40 6.00 -3.39 3.62
CA ILE A 40 7.04 -2.61 2.93
C ILE A 40 6.53 -2.12 1.57
N PHE A 41 5.87 -2.99 0.81
CA PHE A 41 5.30 -2.61 -0.49
C PHE A 41 4.24 -1.51 -0.36
N ILE A 42 3.32 -1.64 0.60
CA ILE A 42 2.28 -0.64 0.88
C ILE A 42 2.92 0.70 1.26
N ALA A 43 3.93 0.70 2.12
CA ALA A 43 4.63 1.90 2.54
C ALA A 43 5.30 2.62 1.36
N LEU A 44 6.01 1.89 0.50
CA LEU A 44 6.62 2.46 -0.71
C LEU A 44 5.57 3.00 -1.68
N SER A 45 4.48 2.27 -1.89
CA SER A 45 3.36 2.68 -2.74
C SER A 45 2.64 3.93 -2.21
N PHE A 46 2.48 4.02 -0.89
CA PHE A 46 1.94 5.21 -0.21
C PHE A 46 2.85 6.42 -0.42
N ILE A 47 4.15 6.28 -0.15
CA ILE A 47 5.14 7.35 -0.33
C ILE A 47 5.16 7.83 -1.79
N TYR A 48 5.13 6.89 -2.74
CA TYR A 48 5.07 7.22 -4.17
C TYR A 48 3.80 8.02 -4.51
N SER A 49 2.62 7.55 -4.07
CA SER A 49 1.35 8.23 -4.30
C SER A 49 1.31 9.61 -3.64
N LEU A 50 1.89 9.74 -2.44
CA LEU A 50 2.00 11.00 -1.72
C LEU A 50 2.93 11.97 -2.45
N PHE A 51 4.06 11.49 -2.98
CA PHE A 51 4.97 12.30 -3.79
C PHE A 51 4.28 12.82 -5.06
N LEU A 52 3.53 11.97 -5.77
CA LEU A 52 2.76 12.39 -6.94
C LEU A 52 1.72 13.46 -6.57
N PHE A 53 0.99 13.27 -5.47
CA PHE A 53 -0.05 14.19 -5.03
C PHE A 53 0.49 15.54 -4.51
N ALA A 54 1.53 15.50 -3.68
CA ALA A 54 2.02 16.67 -2.94
C ALA A 54 3.11 17.44 -3.69
N LYS A 55 4.05 16.75 -4.35
CA LYS A 55 5.20 17.39 -5.02
C LYS A 55 5.00 17.56 -6.52
N LYS A 56 4.40 16.58 -7.20
CA LYS A 56 4.09 16.69 -8.63
C LYS A 56 2.74 17.33 -8.91
N HIS A 57 1.96 17.61 -7.87
CA HIS A 57 0.59 18.16 -7.96
C HIS A 57 -0.33 17.36 -8.90
N LEU A 58 -0.05 16.06 -9.07
CA LEU A 58 -0.89 15.14 -9.84
C LEU A 58 -2.01 14.67 -8.93
N ARG A 59 -3.15 15.36 -9.02
CA ARG A 59 -4.33 15.16 -8.17
C ARG A 59 -5.50 14.56 -8.94
N ASP A 60 -5.20 13.80 -9.98
CA ASP A 60 -6.21 13.05 -10.71
C ASP A 60 -6.78 11.91 -9.85
N ILE A 61 -7.86 11.31 -10.35
CA ILE A 61 -8.61 10.31 -9.60
C ILE A 61 -7.77 9.07 -9.26
N TYR A 62 -6.85 8.67 -10.14
CA TYR A 62 -6.00 7.49 -9.93
C TYR A 62 -5.03 7.73 -8.77
N THR A 63 -4.35 8.88 -8.74
CA THR A 63 -3.46 9.23 -7.63
C THR A 63 -4.21 9.38 -6.31
N LYS A 64 -5.42 9.95 -6.32
CA LYS A 64 -6.25 10.08 -5.11
C LYS A 64 -6.67 8.72 -4.56
N ILE A 65 -7.15 7.82 -5.42
CA ILE A 65 -7.52 6.46 -5.01
C ILE A 65 -6.30 5.70 -4.50
N ALA A 66 -5.18 5.77 -5.22
CA ALA A 66 -3.93 5.13 -4.82
C ALA A 66 -3.45 5.63 -3.45
N LEU A 67 -3.48 6.94 -3.21
CA LEU A 67 -3.10 7.53 -1.93
C LEU A 67 -4.05 7.09 -0.81
N GLY A 68 -5.37 7.16 -1.05
CA GLY A 68 -6.38 6.82 -0.06
C GLY A 68 -6.33 5.34 0.35
N LEU A 69 -6.30 4.42 -0.61
CA LEU A 69 -6.27 2.99 -0.32
C LEU A 69 -4.96 2.58 0.35
N ASN A 70 -3.80 3.06 -0.14
CA ASN A 70 -2.53 2.75 0.53
C ASN A 70 -2.49 3.32 1.96
N ALA A 71 -3.11 4.47 2.23
CA ALA A 71 -3.23 5.00 3.59
C ALA A 71 -4.08 4.07 4.48
N VAL A 72 -5.24 3.62 3.99
CA VAL A 72 -6.11 2.67 4.72
C VAL A 72 -5.36 1.37 5.01
N TYR A 73 -4.64 0.82 4.04
CA TYR A 73 -3.83 -0.38 4.23
C TYR A 73 -2.73 -0.18 5.29
N LEU A 74 -2.04 0.96 5.25
CA LEU A 74 -0.98 1.29 6.20
C LEU A 74 -1.53 1.39 7.63
N VAL A 75 -2.65 2.10 7.80
CA VAL A 75 -3.35 2.23 9.09
C VAL A 75 -3.83 0.87 9.58
N GLY A 76 -4.40 0.05 8.70
CA GLY A 76 -4.84 -1.31 9.04
C GLY A 76 -3.69 -2.15 9.58
N ILE A 77 -2.54 -2.18 8.91
CA ILE A 77 -1.38 -2.96 9.37
C ILE A 77 -0.83 -2.40 10.68
N LEU A 78 -0.71 -1.07 10.81
CA LEU A 78 -0.23 -0.46 12.05
C LEU A 78 -1.15 -0.82 13.23
N ALA A 79 -2.47 -0.67 13.06
CA ALA A 79 -3.45 -0.90 14.11
C ALA A 79 -3.58 -2.38 14.50
N PHE A 80 -3.59 -3.30 13.54
CA PHE A 80 -3.88 -4.72 13.80
C PHE A 80 -2.64 -5.60 13.95
N VAL A 81 -1.48 -5.17 13.44
CA VAL A 81 -0.26 -6.00 13.45
C VAL A 81 0.84 -5.39 14.31
N VAL A 82 1.10 -4.08 14.16
CA VAL A 82 2.24 -3.44 14.83
C VAL A 82 1.91 -3.08 16.28
N ILE A 83 0.84 -2.31 16.52
CA ILE A 83 0.47 -1.86 17.86
C ILE A 83 0.28 -3.02 18.85
N PRO A 84 -0.45 -4.12 18.51
CA PRO A 84 -0.64 -5.22 19.45
C PRO A 84 0.63 -5.99 19.82
N ARG A 85 1.74 -5.79 19.09
CA ARG A 85 3.04 -6.39 19.42
C ARG A 85 3.94 -5.49 20.25
N LEU A 86 3.55 -4.22 20.44
CA LEU A 86 4.29 -3.22 21.20
C LEU A 86 3.74 -3.02 22.62
N ILE A 87 2.53 -3.50 22.89
CA ILE A 87 1.83 -3.48 24.19
C ILE A 87 1.94 -4.88 24.80
#